data_AF-A0A2K5E9J4-F1
#
_entry.id   AF-A0A2K5E9J4-F1
#
_cell.length_a   1.000
_cell.length_b   1.000
_cell.length_c   1.000
_cell.angle_alpha   90.00
_cell.angle_beta   90.00
_cell.angle_gamma   90.00
#
_symmetry.space_group_name_H-M   'P 1'
#
loop_
_entity.id
_entity.type
_entity.pdbx_description
1 polymer ?
#
loop_
_entity_poly.entity_id
_entity_poly.type
_entity_poly.pdbx_seq_one_letter_code
_entity_poly.pdbx_strand_id
1 'polypeptide(L)'
;MEKFRAVLDLHLKHHSALGYGLVTLLTAGGERIFSTVVFQCPCSATWNLPYGLVFLLVPALALFLLGYMLSARTWRLFTGCCAPSARGCCWSGLRGYLVCAQLSAAAALAPLTWVAVALLGGAFYECAASGSAAFAQRLCRGRHSSCADELPLVPCHQAKESDVQDLLKDLKAQSQVLGWILIAVVIIVLLIFTSVSRCLSPVSFLQLKFWKIYLEQEQQILKSKATEHATELAKENVKCFFEGSHPKEYNTPSVKEWRQISSLYTFNPKDQYYSLLHKYVNRKEKTHSIRSTEGDTVIPIFGFVDSTGINSTPGL
;
A
#
# COMPACT_ATOMS: atom_id res chain seq x y z
N MET A 1 29.42 -19.67 11.89
CA MET A 1 28.05 -19.62 12.42
C MET A 1 27.74 -18.29 13.10
N GLU A 2 28.56 -17.84 14.07
CA GLU A 2 28.44 -16.54 14.75
C GLU A 2 28.33 -15.32 13.81
N LYS A 3 29.21 -15.23 12.78
CA LYS A 3 29.18 -14.12 11.80
C LYS A 3 27.91 -14.11 10.95
N PHE A 4 27.37 -15.28 10.62
CA PHE A 4 26.10 -15.40 9.91
C PHE A 4 24.94 -14.94 10.79
N ARG A 5 24.97 -15.27 12.08
CA ARG A 5 24.00 -14.79 13.08
C ARG A 5 24.05 -13.27 13.23
N ALA A 6 25.25 -12.69 13.29
CA ALA A 6 25.42 -11.23 13.34
C ALA A 6 24.92 -10.52 12.08
N VAL A 7 25.13 -11.09 10.89
CA VAL A 7 24.58 -10.58 9.63
C VAL A 7 23.05 -10.73 9.58
N LEU A 8 22.53 -11.86 10.05
CA LEU A 8 21.08 -12.11 10.12
C LEU A 8 20.40 -11.17 11.13
N ASP A 9 21.02 -10.93 12.29
CA ASP A 9 20.56 -9.98 13.29
C ASP A 9 20.62 -8.54 12.77
N LEU A 10 21.65 -8.18 12.00
CA LEU A 10 21.73 -6.87 11.34
C LEU A 10 20.62 -6.72 10.29
N HIS A 11 20.35 -7.78 9.53
CA HIS A 11 19.29 -7.83 8.52
C HIS A 11 17.90 -7.78 9.15
N LEU A 12 17.67 -8.49 10.25
CA LEU A 12 16.43 -8.44 11.03
C LEU A 12 16.24 -7.07 11.68
N LYS A 13 17.32 -6.47 12.22
CA LYS A 13 17.30 -5.15 12.86
C LYS A 13 17.02 -4.01 11.87
N HIS A 14 17.49 -4.12 10.62
CA HIS A 14 17.31 -3.11 9.57
C HIS A 14 16.37 -3.57 8.45
N HIS A 15 15.56 -4.61 8.68
CA HIS A 15 14.71 -5.23 7.65
C HIS A 15 13.84 -4.20 6.91
N SER A 16 13.32 -3.19 7.63
CA SER A 16 12.55 -2.10 7.04
C SER A 16 13.38 -1.20 6.13
N ALA A 17 14.58 -0.78 6.54
CA ALA A 17 15.47 0.05 5.73
C ALA A 17 16.01 -0.69 4.49
N LEU A 18 16.38 -1.96 4.65
CA LEU A 18 16.80 -2.84 3.56
C LEU A 18 15.65 -3.12 2.60
N GLY A 19 14.44 -3.32 3.10
CA GLY A 19 13.23 -3.47 2.29
C GLY A 19 12.96 -2.23 1.45
N TYR A 20 13.01 -1.02 2.03
CA TYR A 20 12.85 0.22 1.28
C TYR A 20 13.97 0.43 0.25
N GLY A 21 15.21 0.09 0.59
CA GLY A 21 16.34 0.11 -0.34
C GLY A 21 16.13 -0.82 -1.54
N LEU A 22 15.73 -2.07 -1.27
CA LEU A 22 15.44 -3.07 -2.31
C LEU A 22 14.27 -2.63 -3.20
N VAL A 23 13.18 -2.12 -2.63
CA VAL A 23 12.03 -1.61 -3.39
C VAL A 23 12.44 -0.43 -4.27
N THR A 24 13.26 0.49 -3.75
CA THR A 24 13.78 1.62 -4.53
C THR A 24 14.65 1.14 -5.69
N LEU A 25 15.52 0.15 -5.43
CA LEU A 25 16.44 -0.41 -6.42
C LEU A 25 15.68 -1.19 -7.50
N LEU A 26 14.66 -1.96 -7.13
CA LEU A 26 13.75 -2.64 -8.05
C LEU A 26 12.91 -1.65 -8.87
N THR A 27 12.45 -0.55 -8.26
CA THR A 27 11.69 0.49 -8.98
C THR A 27 12.56 1.22 -9.99
N ALA A 28 13.79 1.57 -9.62
CA ALA A 28 14.76 2.20 -10.51
C ALA A 28 15.21 1.24 -11.64
N GLY A 29 15.46 -0.03 -11.31
CA GLY A 29 15.78 -1.06 -12.31
C GLY A 29 14.63 -1.35 -13.25
N GLY A 30 13.40 -1.42 -12.73
CA GLY A 30 12.18 -1.57 -13.51
C GLY A 30 11.97 -0.40 -14.47
N GLU A 31 12.05 0.84 -13.97
CA GLU A 31 11.97 2.04 -14.82
C GLU A 31 13.01 1.98 -15.94
N ARG A 32 14.27 1.69 -15.63
CA ARG A 32 15.33 1.59 -16.64
C ARG A 32 15.04 0.55 -17.70
N ILE A 33 14.49 -0.60 -17.35
CA ILE A 33 14.11 -1.63 -18.32
C ILE A 33 12.95 -1.15 -19.19
N PHE A 34 11.90 -0.58 -18.60
CA PHE A 34 10.76 -0.07 -19.38
C PHE A 34 11.13 1.11 -20.28
N SER A 35 12.01 2.02 -19.83
CA SER A 35 12.41 3.20 -20.59
C SER A 35 13.45 2.91 -21.67
N THR A 36 14.32 1.90 -21.49
CA THR A 36 15.36 1.57 -22.50
C THR A 36 14.96 0.44 -23.46
N VAL A 37 14.08 -0.48 -23.05
CA VAL A 37 13.76 -1.68 -23.84
C VAL A 37 12.40 -1.58 -24.53
N VAL A 38 11.43 -0.85 -23.96
CA VAL A 38 10.04 -0.86 -24.44
C VAL A 38 9.57 0.52 -24.93
N PHE A 39 10.14 1.61 -24.40
CA PHE A 39 9.65 2.95 -24.71
C PHE A 39 10.39 3.59 -25.90
N GLN A 40 9.68 3.72 -27.01
CA GLN A 40 10.06 4.58 -28.13
C GLN A 40 8.90 5.54 -28.41
N CYS A 41 9.17 6.85 -28.38
CA CYS A 41 8.13 7.85 -28.65
C CYS A 41 7.75 7.79 -30.15
N PRO A 42 6.45 7.72 -30.51
CA PRO A 42 6.03 7.55 -31.90
C PRO A 42 6.19 8.80 -32.77
N CYS A 43 6.55 9.94 -32.17
CA CYS A 43 6.77 11.23 -32.83
C CYS A 43 5.63 11.67 -33.77
N SER A 44 4.41 11.50 -33.27
CA SER A 44 3.17 11.90 -33.91
C SER A 44 2.43 12.90 -33.04
N ALA A 45 1.98 14.02 -33.65
CA ALA A 45 1.32 15.11 -32.96
C ALA A 45 0.12 14.66 -32.10
N THR A 46 -0.63 13.65 -32.54
CA THR A 46 -1.82 13.16 -31.83
C THR A 46 -1.54 12.04 -30.82
N TRP A 47 -0.51 11.22 -31.06
CA TRP A 47 -0.24 10.02 -30.27
C TRP A 47 0.80 10.21 -29.17
N ASN A 48 1.67 11.23 -29.26
CA ASN A 48 2.72 11.48 -28.27
C ASN A 48 2.18 11.69 -26.85
N LEU A 49 1.10 12.48 -26.70
CA LEU A 49 0.46 12.75 -25.42
C LEU A 49 -0.14 11.49 -24.77
N PRO A 50 -1.08 10.75 -25.41
CA PRO A 50 -1.66 9.56 -24.79
C PRO A 50 -0.61 8.47 -24.57
N TYR A 51 0.36 8.30 -25.48
CA TYR A 51 1.41 7.31 -25.33
C TYR A 51 2.29 7.58 -24.09
N GLY A 52 2.82 8.79 -23.93
CA GLY A 52 3.63 9.15 -22.77
C GLY A 52 2.86 9.04 -21.44
N LEU A 53 1.58 9.46 -21.43
CA LEU A 53 0.74 9.36 -20.23
C LEU A 53 0.42 7.92 -19.83
N VAL A 54 0.20 7.01 -20.79
CA VAL A 54 -0.06 5.60 -20.50
C VAL A 54 1.13 4.96 -19.79
N PHE A 55 2.34 5.15 -20.30
CA PHE A 55 3.56 4.61 -19.69
C PHE A 55 3.87 5.24 -18.32
N LEU A 56 3.45 6.49 -18.09
CA LEU A 56 3.59 7.14 -16.80
C LEU A 56 2.55 6.64 -15.77
N LEU A 57 1.27 6.57 -16.15
CA LEU A 57 0.14 6.40 -15.22
C LEU A 57 -0.35 4.95 -15.07
N VAL A 58 -0.26 4.11 -16.10
CA VAL A 58 -0.77 2.72 -16.03
C VAL A 58 0.04 1.88 -15.03
N PRO A 59 1.38 1.90 -15.02
CA PRO A 59 2.14 1.19 -13.99
C PRO A 59 1.87 1.74 -12.60
N ALA A 60 1.65 3.05 -12.45
CA ALA A 60 1.22 3.65 -11.19
C ALA A 60 -0.14 3.08 -10.75
N LEU A 61 -1.12 3.03 -11.64
CA LEU A 61 -2.44 2.45 -11.34
C LEU A 61 -2.31 0.97 -10.94
N ALA A 62 -1.50 0.19 -11.64
CA ALA A 62 -1.25 -1.21 -11.30
C ALA A 62 -0.66 -1.35 -9.89
N LEU A 63 0.35 -0.55 -9.55
CA LEU A 63 0.94 -0.52 -8.20
C LEU A 63 -0.06 -0.09 -7.14
N PHE A 64 -0.94 0.87 -7.44
CA PHE A 64 -1.99 1.31 -6.53
C PHE A 64 -3.00 0.19 -6.24
N LEU A 65 -3.46 -0.50 -7.27
CA LEU A 65 -4.38 -1.64 -7.15
C LEU A 65 -3.73 -2.81 -6.39
N LEU A 66 -2.46 -3.11 -6.68
CA LEU A 66 -1.69 -4.11 -5.93
C LEU A 66 -1.55 -3.72 -4.45
N GLY A 67 -1.31 -2.44 -4.15
CA GLY A 67 -1.27 -1.93 -2.78
C GLY A 67 -2.57 -2.19 -2.02
N TYR A 68 -3.72 -2.04 -2.69
CA TYR A 68 -5.02 -2.40 -2.11
C TYR A 68 -5.18 -3.90 -1.90
N MET A 69 -4.81 -4.72 -2.89
CA MET A 69 -4.94 -6.18 -2.86
C MET A 69 -4.06 -6.85 -1.81
N LEU A 70 -2.85 -6.32 -1.57
CA LEU A 70 -1.92 -6.88 -0.58
C LEU A 70 -2.23 -6.43 0.86
N SER A 71 -3.11 -5.44 1.04
CA SER A 71 -3.47 -4.93 2.36
C SER A 71 -4.55 -5.79 3.02
N ALA A 72 -4.18 -6.50 4.10
CA ALA A 72 -5.11 -7.27 4.92
C ALA A 72 -6.25 -6.41 5.50
N ARG A 73 -5.97 -5.13 5.76
CA ARG A 73 -6.95 -4.17 6.28
C ARG A 73 -8.04 -3.86 5.24
N THR A 74 -7.70 -3.88 3.95
CA THR A 74 -8.68 -3.80 2.86
C THR A 74 -9.65 -4.97 2.97
N TRP A 75 -9.14 -6.20 3.05
CA TRP A 75 -9.97 -7.39 3.13
C TRP A 75 -10.80 -7.47 4.40
N ARG A 76 -10.26 -7.05 5.56
CA ARG A 76 -11.05 -6.94 6.80
C ARG A 76 -12.22 -5.97 6.65
N LEU A 77 -12.06 -4.89 5.89
CA LEU A 77 -13.12 -3.93 5.62
C LEU A 77 -14.17 -4.47 4.64
N PHE A 78 -13.77 -5.20 3.59
CA PHE A 78 -14.70 -5.66 2.54
C PHE A 78 -15.36 -7.02 2.85
N THR A 79 -14.70 -7.90 3.62
CA THR A 79 -15.19 -9.26 3.88
C THR A 79 -16.44 -9.23 4.76
N GLY A 80 -17.54 -9.78 4.27
CA GLY A 80 -18.81 -9.89 5.01
C GLY A 80 -19.73 -8.67 4.93
N CYS A 81 -19.41 -7.65 4.12
CA CYS A 81 -20.26 -6.47 3.93
C CYS A 81 -21.51 -6.72 3.08
N CYS A 82 -21.45 -7.66 2.15
CA CYS A 82 -22.58 -8.02 1.28
C CYS A 82 -23.50 -9.07 1.91
N ALA A 83 -23.23 -9.52 3.14
CA ALA A 83 -24.07 -10.50 3.83
C ALA A 83 -25.41 -9.84 4.24
N PRO A 84 -26.57 -10.49 4.03
CA PRO A 84 -27.90 -9.93 4.32
C PRO A 84 -28.09 -9.41 5.75
N SER A 85 -27.31 -9.93 6.71
CA SER A 85 -27.32 -9.56 8.13
C SER A 85 -26.37 -8.39 8.49
N ALA A 86 -25.67 -7.79 7.53
CA ALA A 86 -24.65 -6.76 7.72
C ALA A 86 -25.10 -5.34 7.36
N ARG A 87 -26.39 -5.14 7.07
CA ARG A 87 -26.99 -3.87 6.59
C ARG A 87 -26.85 -2.78 7.65
N GLY A 88 -25.72 -2.10 7.66
CA GLY A 88 -25.48 -0.91 8.50
C GLY A 88 -24.05 -0.73 9.01
N CYS A 89 -23.19 -1.75 8.97
CA CYS A 89 -21.92 -1.69 9.71
C CYS A 89 -20.67 -1.35 8.89
N CYS A 90 -20.67 -1.54 7.57
CA CYS A 90 -19.42 -1.40 6.82
C CYS A 90 -19.04 0.05 6.46
N TRP A 91 -20.00 0.97 6.40
CA TRP A 91 -19.82 2.30 5.80
C TRP A 91 -20.50 3.45 6.57
N SER A 92 -20.86 3.29 7.85
CA SER A 92 -21.58 4.36 8.54
C SER A 92 -20.63 5.47 9.05
N GLY A 93 -20.63 6.60 8.34
CA GLY A 93 -20.15 7.90 8.84
C GLY A 93 -18.67 8.23 8.64
N LEU A 94 -18.23 9.30 9.32
CA LEU A 94 -16.89 9.91 9.23
C LEU A 94 -15.74 8.91 9.47
N ARG A 95 -16.01 7.85 10.25
CA ARG A 95 -15.06 6.80 10.62
C ARG A 95 -14.66 5.91 9.46
N GLY A 96 -15.62 5.50 8.62
CA GLY A 96 -15.36 4.68 7.43
C GLY A 96 -14.52 5.45 6.42
N TYR A 97 -14.84 6.72 6.22
CA TYR A 97 -14.06 7.62 5.37
C TYR A 97 -12.62 7.77 5.85
N LEU A 98 -12.40 7.99 7.16
CA LEU A 98 -11.05 8.13 7.73
C LEU A 98 -10.20 6.85 7.54
N VAL A 99 -10.81 5.68 7.71
CA VAL A 99 -10.14 4.39 7.49
C VAL A 99 -9.80 4.21 6.02
N CYS A 100 -10.73 4.47 5.10
CA CYS A 100 -10.48 4.43 3.65
C CYS A 100 -9.40 5.43 3.21
N ALA A 101 -9.39 6.64 3.77
CA ALA A 101 -8.36 7.64 3.48
C ALA A 101 -6.96 7.17 3.93
N GLN A 102 -6.86 6.54 5.10
CA GLN A 102 -5.60 5.96 5.58
C GLN A 102 -5.12 4.80 4.70
N LEU A 103 -6.05 3.92 4.30
CA LEU A 103 -5.78 2.83 3.36
C LEU A 103 -5.29 3.35 2.02
N SER A 104 -5.97 4.36 1.47
CA SER A 104 -5.60 5.03 0.23
C SER A 104 -4.22 5.67 0.32
N ALA A 105 -3.93 6.38 1.41
CA ALA A 105 -2.64 7.05 1.62
C ALA A 105 -1.50 6.03 1.70
N ALA A 106 -1.71 4.89 2.36
CA ALA A 106 -0.71 3.82 2.43
C ALA A 106 -0.49 3.16 1.06
N ALA A 107 -1.57 2.86 0.32
CA ALA A 107 -1.51 2.28 -1.02
C ALA A 107 -0.91 3.24 -2.06
N ALA A 108 -1.03 4.56 -1.86
CA ALA A 108 -0.52 5.58 -2.76
C ALA A 108 1.00 5.78 -2.70
N LEU A 109 1.71 5.20 -1.73
CA LEU A 109 3.16 5.40 -1.62
C LEU A 109 3.92 4.85 -2.83
N ALA A 110 3.69 3.60 -3.19
CA ALA A 110 4.32 2.94 -4.34
C ALA A 110 4.06 3.63 -5.70
N PRO A 111 2.82 4.02 -6.06
CA PRO A 111 2.58 4.74 -7.30
C PRO A 111 3.22 6.12 -7.32
N LEU A 112 3.22 6.86 -6.20
CA LEU A 112 3.90 8.16 -6.13
C LEU A 112 5.41 8.02 -6.31
N THR A 113 6.02 6.97 -5.74
CA THR A 113 7.45 6.69 -5.96
C THR A 113 7.73 6.33 -7.42
N TRP A 114 6.87 5.55 -8.07
CA TRP A 114 7.01 5.25 -9.50
C TRP A 114 6.96 6.51 -10.35
N VAL A 115 5.93 7.36 -10.16
CA VAL A 115 5.77 8.60 -10.93
C VAL A 115 6.97 9.53 -10.72
N ALA A 116 7.48 9.64 -9.49
CA ALA A 116 8.68 10.43 -9.21
C ALA A 116 9.92 9.90 -9.97
N VAL A 117 10.17 8.59 -9.92
CA VAL A 117 11.31 7.97 -10.62
C VAL A 117 11.17 8.12 -12.14
N ALA A 118 9.97 7.90 -12.67
CA ALA A 118 9.65 8.08 -14.08
C ALA A 118 9.85 9.53 -14.56
N LEU A 119 9.47 10.52 -13.74
CA LEU A 119 9.71 11.94 -14.02
C LEU A 119 11.21 12.30 -13.98
N LEU A 120 12.00 11.69 -13.09
CA LEU A 120 13.45 11.88 -13.08
C LEU A 120 14.13 11.28 -14.33
N GLY A 121 13.58 10.19 -14.88
CA GLY A 121 14.01 9.62 -16.16
C GLY A 121 13.76 10.55 -17.36
N GLY A 122 12.68 11.34 -17.32
CA GLY A 122 12.36 12.38 -18.29
C GLY A 122 11.67 11.90 -19.56
N ALA A 123 11.97 10.69 -20.04
CA ALA A 123 11.53 10.19 -21.35
C ALA A 123 10.00 10.21 -21.55
N PHE A 124 9.21 9.78 -20.55
CA PHE A 124 7.75 9.76 -20.65
C PHE A 124 7.15 11.18 -20.66
N TYR A 125 7.72 12.09 -19.87
CA TYR A 125 7.28 13.47 -19.82
C TYR A 125 7.65 14.23 -21.10
N GLU A 126 8.88 14.05 -21.59
CA GLU A 126 9.35 14.63 -22.87
C GLU A 126 8.39 14.24 -24.02
N CYS A 127 8.05 12.95 -24.12
CA CYS A 127 7.10 12.48 -25.13
C CYS A 127 5.68 13.06 -24.90
N ALA A 128 5.15 13.02 -23.68
CA ALA A 128 3.81 13.52 -23.39
C ALA A 128 3.67 15.04 -23.64
N ALA A 129 4.65 15.82 -23.19
CA ALA A 129 4.66 17.27 -23.32
C ALA A 129 4.76 17.72 -24.78
N SER A 130 5.52 16.99 -25.61
CA SER A 130 5.67 17.27 -27.04
C SER A 130 4.36 17.16 -27.83
N GLY A 131 3.43 16.31 -27.39
CA GLY A 131 2.12 16.12 -28.02
C GLY A 131 1.02 17.04 -27.49
N SER A 132 1.31 17.91 -26.52
CA SER A 132 0.30 18.78 -25.90
C SER A 132 0.22 20.13 -26.60
N ALA A 133 -0.88 20.42 -27.29
CA ALA A 133 -1.10 21.68 -27.99
C ALA A 133 -1.01 22.91 -27.07
N ALA A 134 -1.57 22.82 -25.86
CA ALA A 134 -1.52 23.91 -24.87
C ALA A 134 -0.09 24.15 -24.35
N PHE A 135 0.71 23.08 -24.24
CA PHE A 135 2.11 23.19 -23.83
C PHE A 135 2.96 23.75 -24.97
N ALA A 136 2.73 23.28 -26.20
CA ALA A 136 3.37 23.78 -27.40
C ALA A 136 3.20 25.28 -27.57
N GLN A 137 1.97 25.80 -27.39
CA GLN A 137 1.70 27.24 -27.48
C GLN A 137 2.47 28.08 -26.43
N ARG A 138 2.68 27.55 -25.23
CA ARG A 138 3.45 28.25 -24.19
C ARG A 138 4.95 28.20 -24.46
N LEU A 139 5.46 27.04 -24.85
CA LEU A 139 6.88 26.79 -25.08
C LEU A 139 7.40 27.49 -26.34
N CYS A 140 6.57 27.56 -27.38
CA CYS A 140 6.87 28.23 -28.64
C CYS A 140 6.45 29.71 -28.66
N ARG A 141 6.07 30.30 -27.53
CA ARG A 141 5.61 31.70 -27.47
C ARG A 141 6.78 32.64 -27.81
N GLY A 142 6.68 33.31 -28.96
CA GLY A 142 7.73 34.20 -29.47
C GLY A 142 8.80 33.52 -30.32
N ARG A 143 8.62 32.24 -30.67
CA ARG A 143 9.46 31.49 -31.63
C ARG A 143 8.81 31.42 -33.01
N HIS A 144 9.55 30.86 -33.98
CA HIS A 144 9.12 30.69 -35.37
C HIS A 144 7.79 29.93 -35.47
N SER A 145 6.98 30.25 -36.49
CA SER A 145 5.62 29.70 -36.67
C SER A 145 5.56 28.17 -36.78
N SER A 146 6.65 27.54 -37.24
CA SER A 146 6.80 26.08 -37.38
C SER A 146 7.14 25.34 -36.07
N CYS A 147 7.42 26.05 -34.97
CA CYS A 147 7.83 25.43 -33.70
C CYS A 147 6.76 24.48 -33.12
N ALA A 148 5.48 24.84 -33.23
CA ALA A 148 4.39 24.02 -32.70
C ALA A 148 4.20 22.72 -33.50
N ASP A 149 4.43 22.77 -34.82
CA ASP A 149 4.28 21.63 -35.72
C ASP A 149 5.48 20.68 -35.65
N GLU A 150 6.68 21.21 -35.36
CA GLU A 150 7.90 20.40 -35.21
C GLU A 150 8.10 19.84 -33.80
N LEU A 151 7.42 20.38 -32.78
CA LEU A 151 7.55 19.94 -31.38
C LEU A 151 7.35 18.43 -31.17
N PRO A 152 6.36 17.76 -31.81
CA PRO A 152 6.16 16.32 -31.65
C PRO A 152 7.32 15.46 -32.22
N LEU A 153 8.15 16.01 -33.10
CA LEU A 153 9.29 15.32 -33.72
C LEU A 153 10.58 15.43 -32.91
N VAL A 154 10.62 16.34 -31.94
CA VAL A 154 11.79 16.64 -31.10
C VAL A 154 12.28 15.43 -30.31
N PRO A 155 11.41 14.60 -29.67
CA PRO A 155 11.85 13.41 -28.94
C PRO A 155 12.55 12.36 -29.81
N CYS A 156 12.35 12.38 -31.13
CA CYS A 156 13.01 11.47 -32.08
C CYS A 156 14.28 12.06 -32.70
N HIS A 157 14.72 13.25 -32.29
CA HIS A 157 15.82 13.98 -32.91
C HIS A 157 15.63 14.24 -34.43
N GLN A 158 14.37 14.33 -34.89
CA GLN A 158 14.02 14.54 -36.30
C GLN A 158 13.70 16.01 -36.63
N ALA A 159 13.73 16.91 -35.64
CA ALA A 159 13.55 18.35 -35.85
C ALA A 159 14.75 18.93 -36.63
N LYS A 160 14.46 19.76 -37.64
CA LYS A 160 15.46 20.35 -38.54
C LYS A 160 16.20 21.53 -37.91
N GLU A 161 15.55 22.23 -36.98
CA GLU A 161 16.08 23.43 -36.34
C GLU A 161 16.81 23.10 -35.03
N SER A 162 18.05 23.60 -34.89
CA SER A 162 18.87 23.41 -33.68
C SER A 162 18.23 24.05 -32.44
N ASP A 163 17.52 25.17 -32.64
CA ASP A 163 16.86 25.92 -31.55
C ASP A 163 15.69 25.15 -30.92
N VAL A 164 15.09 24.22 -31.68
CA VAL A 164 14.01 23.34 -31.24
C VAL A 164 14.58 22.09 -30.54
N GLN A 165 15.81 21.67 -30.85
CA GLN A 165 16.48 20.60 -30.11
C GLN A 165 16.89 21.01 -28.69
N ASP A 166 17.25 22.28 -28.47
CA ASP A 166 17.53 22.79 -27.12
C ASP A 166 16.28 22.76 -26.22
N LEU A 167 15.08 22.78 -26.80
CA LEU A 167 13.81 22.62 -26.10
C LEU A 167 13.65 21.26 -25.42
N LEU A 168 14.33 20.22 -25.91
CA LEU A 168 14.35 18.91 -25.27
C LEU A 168 15.08 18.97 -23.91
N LYS A 169 16.14 19.77 -23.81
CA LYS A 169 16.86 19.99 -22.53
C LYS A 169 15.96 20.70 -21.53
N ASP A 170 15.18 21.69 -21.98
CA ASP A 170 14.22 22.40 -21.14
C ASP A 170 13.09 21.47 -20.65
N LEU A 171 12.53 20.63 -21.53
CA LEU A 171 11.51 19.65 -21.16
C LEU A 171 12.05 18.61 -20.17
N LYS A 172 13.29 18.15 -20.38
CA LYS A 172 13.96 17.22 -19.47
C LYS A 172 14.21 17.86 -18.11
N ALA A 173 14.68 19.10 -18.07
CA ALA A 173 14.90 19.85 -16.84
C ALA A 173 13.57 20.06 -16.08
N GLN A 174 12.49 20.44 -16.78
CA GLN A 174 11.16 20.56 -16.20
C GLN A 174 10.69 19.23 -15.58
N SER A 175 10.87 18.12 -16.29
CA SER A 175 10.51 16.79 -15.78
C SER A 175 11.27 16.46 -14.50
N GLN A 176 12.59 16.70 -14.47
CA GLN A 176 13.42 16.41 -13.31
C GLN A 176 13.07 17.31 -12.10
N VAL A 177 12.82 18.60 -12.34
CA VAL A 177 12.37 19.54 -11.30
C VAL A 177 11.02 19.10 -10.74
N LEU A 178 10.06 18.72 -11.59
CA LEU A 178 8.77 18.19 -11.14
C LEU A 178 8.93 16.90 -10.33
N GLY A 179 9.83 16.00 -10.75
CA GLY A 179 10.17 14.78 -10.01
C GLY A 179 10.69 15.08 -8.61
N TRP A 180 11.64 16.01 -8.48
CA TRP A 180 12.19 16.42 -7.18
C TRP A 180 11.17 17.14 -6.30
N ILE A 181 10.34 18.02 -6.88
CA ILE A 181 9.24 18.67 -6.15
C ILE A 181 8.27 17.62 -5.62
N LEU A 182 7.89 16.63 -6.43
CA LEU A 182 7.00 15.55 -6.01
C LEU A 182 7.60 14.76 -4.84
N ILE A 183 8.88 14.39 -4.92
CA ILE A 183 9.58 13.69 -3.82
C ILE A 183 9.54 14.53 -2.53
N ALA A 184 9.87 15.82 -2.62
CA ALA A 184 9.86 16.72 -1.47
C ALA A 184 8.46 16.81 -0.84
N VAL A 185 7.42 17.01 -1.66
CA VAL A 185 6.03 17.07 -1.20
C VAL A 185 5.61 15.77 -0.52
N VAL A 186 5.92 14.61 -1.11
CA VAL A 186 5.59 13.30 -0.52
C VAL A 186 6.27 13.12 0.84
N ILE A 187 7.55 13.44 0.97
CA ILE A 187 8.29 13.33 2.23
C ILE A 187 7.70 14.26 3.29
N ILE A 188 7.40 15.52 2.94
CA ILE A 188 6.80 16.50 3.85
C ILE A 188 5.42 16.02 4.32
N VAL A 189 4.57 15.56 3.41
CA VAL A 189 3.23 15.05 3.74
C VAL A 189 3.32 13.83 4.66
N LEU A 190 4.23 12.89 4.38
CA LEU A 190 4.45 11.71 5.23
C LEU A 190 4.94 12.11 6.62
N LEU A 191 5.85 13.07 6.71
CA LEU A 191 6.38 13.59 7.98
C LEU A 191 5.26 14.25 8.79
N ILE A 192 4.50 15.17 8.19
CA ILE A 192 3.37 15.85 8.85
C ILE A 192 2.33 14.82 9.31
N PHE A 193 1.89 13.94 8.41
CA PHE A 193 0.88 12.95 8.72
C PHE A 193 1.32 12.01 9.85
N THR A 194 2.57 11.54 9.81
CA THR A 194 3.13 10.68 10.87
C THR A 194 3.23 11.45 12.19
N SER A 195 3.69 12.69 12.16
CA SER A 195 3.88 13.52 13.36
C SER A 195 2.55 13.84 14.03
N VAL A 196 1.56 14.26 13.26
CA VAL A 196 0.20 14.53 13.74
C VAL A 196 -0.45 13.26 14.26
N SER A 197 -0.35 12.14 13.54
CA SER A 197 -0.92 10.85 13.97
C SER A 197 -0.31 10.35 15.28
N ARG A 198 0.99 10.62 15.51
CA ARG A 198 1.68 10.27 16.76
C ARG A 198 1.33 11.24 17.89
N CYS A 199 1.20 12.53 17.60
CA CYS A 199 0.84 13.57 18.57
C CYS A 199 -0.60 13.40 19.09
N LEU A 200 -1.53 13.05 18.22
CA LEU A 200 -2.94 12.81 18.56
C LEU A 200 -3.20 11.39 19.12
N SER A 201 -2.14 10.58 19.29
CA SER A 201 -2.28 9.24 19.84
C SER A 201 -2.69 9.30 21.31
N PRO A 202 -3.76 8.60 21.73
CA PRO A 202 -4.18 8.57 23.14
C PRO A 202 -3.26 7.73 24.02
N VAL A 203 -2.33 6.98 23.43
CA VAL A 203 -1.39 6.09 24.13
C VAL A 203 0.05 6.61 24.07
N SER A 204 0.78 6.40 25.16
CA SER A 204 2.21 6.74 25.26
C SER A 204 3.06 5.92 24.29
N PHE A 205 4.23 6.46 23.93
CA PHE A 205 5.17 5.82 23.02
C PHE A 205 5.59 4.40 23.45
N LEU A 206 5.87 4.20 24.74
CA LEU A 206 6.31 2.89 25.24
C LEU A 206 5.16 1.87 25.23
N GLN A 207 3.96 2.32 25.63
CA GLN A 207 2.75 1.49 25.56
C GLN A 207 2.43 1.09 24.12
N LEU A 208 2.63 2.00 23.15
CA LEU A 208 2.45 1.70 21.74
C LEU A 208 3.48 0.69 21.21
N LYS A 209 4.73 0.75 21.67
CA LYS A 209 5.75 -0.28 21.37
C LYS A 209 5.37 -1.63 21.94
N PHE A 210 4.94 -1.68 23.20
CA PHE A 210 4.48 -2.90 23.83
C PHE A 210 3.28 -3.50 23.10
N TRP A 211 2.29 -2.66 22.78
CA TRP A 211 1.14 -3.07 21.99
C TRP A 211 1.60 -3.66 20.65
N LYS A 212 2.66 -3.09 20.06
CA LYS A 212 3.23 -3.64 18.85
C LYS A 212 3.76 -5.06 18.98
N ILE A 213 4.52 -5.30 20.02
CA ILE A 213 5.04 -6.62 20.32
C ILE A 213 3.89 -7.60 20.64
N TYR A 214 2.89 -7.15 21.40
CA TYR A 214 1.74 -7.98 21.78
C TYR A 214 1.00 -8.53 20.56
N LEU A 215 0.65 -7.68 19.60
CA LEU A 215 -0.12 -8.09 18.42
C LEU A 215 0.67 -9.03 17.51
N GLU A 216 1.98 -8.79 17.36
CA GLU A 216 2.85 -9.68 16.58
C GLU A 216 2.91 -11.08 17.20
N GLN A 217 3.06 -11.15 18.53
CA GLN A 217 3.05 -12.42 19.27
C GLN A 217 1.68 -13.09 19.25
N GLU A 218 0.59 -12.33 19.43
CA GLU A 218 -0.78 -12.85 19.35
C GLU A 218 -1.05 -13.50 18.00
N GLN A 219 -0.63 -12.87 16.89
CA GLN A 219 -0.81 -13.42 15.55
C GLN A 219 0.00 -14.72 15.34
N GLN A 220 1.24 -14.77 15.81
CA GLN A 220 2.08 -15.96 15.71
C GLN A 220 1.47 -17.13 16.50
N ILE A 221 1.04 -16.88 17.74
CA ILE A 221 0.42 -17.89 18.61
C ILE A 221 -0.91 -18.35 18.01
N LEU A 222 -1.74 -17.43 17.53
CA LEU A 222 -3.03 -17.76 16.91
C LEU A 222 -2.84 -18.64 15.67
N LYS A 223 -1.85 -18.32 14.81
CA LYS A 223 -1.55 -19.13 13.63
C LYS A 223 -1.10 -20.54 14.02
N SER A 224 -0.19 -20.65 14.99
CA SER A 224 0.30 -21.93 15.49
C SER A 224 -0.84 -22.79 16.05
N LYS A 225 -1.64 -22.24 16.98
CA LYS A 225 -2.76 -22.95 17.60
C LYS A 225 -3.91 -23.28 16.65
N ALA A 226 -4.22 -22.40 15.70
CA ALA A 226 -5.20 -22.68 14.67
C ALA A 226 -4.75 -23.83 13.75
N THR A 227 -3.46 -23.89 13.41
CA THR A 227 -2.89 -24.97 12.58
C THR A 227 -2.94 -26.31 13.31
N GLU A 228 -2.56 -26.34 14.59
CA GLU A 228 -2.63 -27.53 15.45
C GLU A 228 -4.08 -28.05 15.52
N HIS A 229 -5.02 -27.18 15.89
CA HIS A 229 -6.44 -27.52 16.02
C HIS A 229 -7.07 -28.00 14.70
N ALA A 230 -6.77 -27.34 13.58
CA ALA A 230 -7.24 -27.76 12.26
C ALA A 230 -6.67 -29.12 11.85
N THR A 231 -5.41 -29.40 12.21
CA THR A 231 -4.76 -30.69 11.90
C THR A 231 -5.38 -31.83 12.69
N GLU A 232 -5.66 -31.63 13.98
CA GLU A 232 -6.34 -32.63 14.81
C GLU A 232 -7.75 -32.92 14.33
N LEU A 233 -8.52 -31.86 14.03
CA LEU A 233 -9.88 -32.00 13.50
C LEU A 233 -9.90 -32.75 12.15
N ALA A 234 -8.95 -32.45 11.25
CA ALA A 234 -8.83 -33.15 9.98
C ALA A 234 -8.47 -34.63 10.18
N LYS A 235 -7.54 -34.95 11.10
CA LYS A 235 -7.16 -36.34 11.41
C LYS A 235 -8.32 -37.16 11.93
N GLU A 236 -9.09 -36.63 12.88
CA GLU A 236 -10.25 -37.34 13.44
C GLU A 236 -11.33 -37.56 12.38
N ASN A 237 -11.66 -36.54 11.59
CA ASN A 237 -12.68 -36.66 10.53
C ASN A 237 -12.29 -37.68 9.45
N VAL A 238 -11.02 -37.67 9.00
CA VAL A 238 -10.53 -38.65 8.02
C VAL A 238 -10.54 -40.06 8.61
N LYS A 239 -10.14 -40.22 9.87
CA LYS A 239 -10.19 -41.51 10.58
C LYS A 239 -11.62 -42.05 10.67
N CYS A 240 -12.57 -41.24 11.15
CA CYS A 240 -13.97 -41.63 11.24
C CYS A 240 -14.58 -41.98 9.88
N PHE A 241 -14.21 -41.27 8.81
CA PHE A 241 -14.66 -41.58 7.45
C PHE A 241 -14.21 -42.96 6.98
N PHE A 242 -12.95 -43.34 7.20
CA PHE A 242 -12.44 -44.66 6.79
C PHE A 242 -12.89 -45.80 7.72
N GLU A 243 -13.13 -45.52 9.01
CA GLU A 243 -13.60 -46.51 9.99
C GLU A 243 -15.13 -46.67 10.00
N GLY A 244 -15.87 -45.79 9.33
CA GLY A 244 -17.34 -45.77 9.35
C GLY A 244 -17.94 -45.42 10.72
N SER A 245 -17.16 -44.75 11.59
CA SER A 245 -17.55 -44.37 12.95
C SER A 245 -18.09 -42.94 13.02
N HIS A 246 -18.92 -42.64 14.03
CA HIS A 246 -19.39 -41.28 14.25
C HIS A 246 -18.28 -40.40 14.84
N PRO A 247 -18.10 -39.16 14.36
CA PRO A 247 -17.08 -38.25 14.86
C PRO A 247 -17.39 -37.81 16.29
N LYS A 248 -16.34 -37.64 17.10
CA LYS A 248 -16.46 -37.01 18.42
C LYS A 248 -16.82 -35.54 18.28
N GLU A 249 -17.62 -35.03 19.21
CA GLU A 249 -17.97 -33.62 19.25
C GLU A 249 -16.71 -32.79 19.54
N TYR A 250 -16.23 -32.06 18.53
CA TYR A 250 -15.04 -31.25 18.61
C TYR A 250 -15.45 -29.77 18.58
N ASN A 251 -15.21 -29.06 19.68
CA ASN A 251 -15.68 -27.69 19.85
C ASN A 251 -14.86 -26.72 19.00
N THR A 252 -15.44 -26.31 17.88
CA THR A 252 -14.94 -25.18 17.08
C THR A 252 -15.70 -23.91 17.44
N PRO A 253 -15.03 -22.74 17.51
CA PRO A 253 -15.74 -21.48 17.75
C PRO A 253 -16.79 -21.23 16.66
N SER A 254 -17.94 -20.71 17.07
CA SER A 254 -19.06 -20.46 16.17
C SER A 254 -18.77 -19.34 15.17
N VAL A 255 -19.49 -19.32 14.04
CA VAL A 255 -19.36 -18.30 13.00
C VAL A 255 -19.56 -16.87 13.55
N LYS A 256 -20.41 -16.70 14.57
CA LYS A 256 -20.64 -15.40 15.22
C LYS A 256 -19.39 -14.92 15.97
N GLU A 257 -18.69 -15.83 16.64
CA GLU A 257 -17.48 -15.53 17.41
C GLU A 257 -16.32 -15.15 16.47
N TRP A 258 -16.13 -15.90 15.38
CA TRP A 258 -15.17 -15.57 14.32
C TRP A 258 -15.42 -14.19 13.71
N ARG A 259 -16.69 -13.86 13.41
CA ARG A 259 -17.06 -12.56 12.88
C ARG A 259 -16.77 -11.42 13.86
N GLN A 260 -16.94 -11.66 15.15
CA GLN A 260 -16.76 -10.66 16.20
C GLN A 260 -15.28 -10.29 16.38
N ILE A 261 -14.38 -11.27 16.39
CA ILE A 261 -12.93 -11.03 16.50
C ILE A 261 -12.30 -10.48 15.21
N SER A 262 -12.98 -10.62 14.06
CA SER A 262 -12.52 -10.13 12.75
C SER A 262 -12.91 -8.69 12.44
N SER A 263 -13.65 -8.02 13.32
CA SER A 263 -14.08 -6.64 13.14
C SER A 263 -12.90 -5.64 13.21
N LEU A 264 -13.13 -4.36 12.87
CA LEU A 264 -12.10 -3.33 13.01
C LEU A 264 -11.91 -2.99 14.49
N TYR A 265 -10.66 -3.05 14.97
CA TYR A 265 -10.35 -2.73 16.36
C TYR A 265 -10.50 -1.23 16.66
N THR A 266 -11.04 -0.93 17.84
CA THR A 266 -11.29 0.43 18.34
C THR A 266 -10.67 0.56 19.72
N PHE A 267 -9.83 1.58 19.93
CA PHE A 267 -9.19 1.77 21.23
C PHE A 267 -10.12 2.53 22.16
N ASN A 268 -10.28 2.03 23.39
CA ASN A 268 -11.00 2.73 24.45
C ASN A 268 -10.03 2.99 25.62
N PRO A 269 -9.80 4.26 26.02
CA PRO A 269 -8.90 4.59 27.14
C PRO A 269 -9.33 4.00 28.48
N LYS A 270 -10.63 3.72 28.67
CA LYS A 270 -11.19 3.20 29.93
C LYS A 270 -10.95 1.69 30.10
N ASP A 271 -10.85 0.96 29.00
CA ASP A 271 -10.65 -0.48 28.96
C ASP A 271 -9.40 -0.82 28.14
N GLN A 272 -8.31 -1.17 28.82
CA GLN A 272 -6.99 -1.41 28.19
C GLN A 272 -6.90 -2.79 27.50
N TYR A 273 -7.70 -3.02 26.47
CA TYR A 273 -7.58 -4.19 25.61
C TYR A 273 -6.71 -3.91 24.40
N TYR A 274 -5.75 -4.78 24.08
CA TYR A 274 -4.81 -4.58 22.97
C TYR A 274 -5.27 -5.19 21.64
N SER A 275 -6.28 -6.07 21.65
CA SER A 275 -6.84 -6.68 20.44
C SER A 275 -8.33 -6.97 20.64
N LEU A 276 -9.03 -7.29 19.55
CA LEU A 276 -10.42 -7.73 19.61
C LEU A 276 -10.56 -9.11 20.25
N LEU A 277 -9.59 -9.99 20.05
CA LEU A 277 -9.55 -11.30 20.70
C LEU A 277 -9.38 -11.12 22.22
N HIS A 278 -8.46 -10.25 22.65
CA HIS A 278 -8.28 -9.88 24.05
C HIS A 278 -9.57 -9.28 24.64
N LYS A 279 -10.21 -8.35 23.92
CA LYS A 279 -11.49 -7.75 24.34
C LYS A 279 -12.60 -8.80 24.41
N TYR A 280 -12.62 -9.78 23.52
CA TYR A 280 -13.62 -10.84 23.48
C TYR A 280 -13.52 -11.77 24.70
N VAL A 281 -12.31 -12.23 25.03
CA VAL A 281 -12.08 -13.19 26.12
C VAL A 281 -12.34 -12.58 27.50
N ASN A 282 -12.00 -11.29 27.69
CA ASN A 282 -12.11 -10.63 28.98
C ASN A 282 -13.49 -9.98 29.25
N ARG A 283 -14.45 -10.12 28.35
CA ARG A 283 -15.80 -9.56 28.54
C ARG A 283 -16.62 -10.45 29.46
N LYS A 284 -17.23 -9.84 30.49
CA LYS A 284 -18.09 -10.54 31.48
C LYS A 284 -19.44 -11.01 30.92
N GLU A 285 -19.92 -10.41 29.81
CA GLU A 285 -21.17 -10.79 29.13
C GLU A 285 -20.93 -11.16 27.66
N LYS A 286 -21.27 -12.40 27.29
CA LYS A 286 -21.10 -12.96 25.93
C LYS A 286 -22.28 -12.68 24.98
N THR A 287 -23.35 -12.04 25.44
CA THR A 287 -24.67 -12.04 24.79
C THR A 287 -24.88 -10.92 23.75
N HIS A 288 -24.05 -9.87 23.74
CA HIS A 288 -24.17 -8.76 22.80
C HIS A 288 -22.92 -8.62 21.91
N SER A 289 -23.10 -8.33 20.61
CA SER A 289 -22.01 -8.01 19.66
C SER A 289 -21.08 -6.94 20.23
N ILE A 290 -19.78 -6.99 19.93
CA ILE A 290 -18.85 -5.89 20.27
C ILE A 290 -19.33 -4.65 19.53
N ARG A 291 -20.06 -3.78 20.24
CA ARG A 291 -20.53 -2.49 19.74
C ARG A 291 -19.51 -1.44 20.13
N SER A 292 -19.27 -0.47 19.24
CA SER A 292 -18.45 0.70 19.56
C SER A 292 -19.06 1.39 20.78
N THR A 293 -18.27 1.55 21.83
CA THR A 293 -18.66 2.24 23.06
C THR A 293 -18.37 3.73 22.96
N GLU A 294 -19.06 4.54 23.76
CA GLU A 294 -18.81 5.99 23.84
C GLU A 294 -17.39 6.25 24.36
N GLY A 295 -16.56 6.94 23.56
CA GLY A 295 -15.13 7.16 23.82
C GLY A 295 -14.16 6.32 22.96
N ASP A 296 -14.66 5.46 22.07
CA ASP A 296 -13.84 4.66 21.16
C ASP A 296 -13.15 5.53 20.08
N THR A 297 -11.83 5.52 20.07
CA THR A 297 -11.01 6.26 19.08
C THR A 297 -10.45 5.31 18.02
N VAL A 298 -10.49 5.74 16.76
CA VAL A 298 -9.69 5.10 15.70
C VAL A 298 -8.28 5.60 15.84
N ILE A 299 -7.36 4.72 16.19
CA ILE A 299 -5.96 5.10 16.25
C ILE A 299 -5.41 5.17 14.82
N PRO A 300 -4.95 6.35 14.35
CA PRO A 300 -4.53 6.56 12.96
C PRO A 300 -3.15 5.95 12.63
N ILE A 301 -2.61 5.11 13.52
CA ILE A 301 -1.23 4.64 13.43
C ILE A 301 -1.15 3.54 12.37
N PHE A 302 -0.76 3.97 11.17
CA PHE A 302 -0.38 3.19 9.99
C PHE A 302 -0.38 1.69 10.20
N GLY A 303 -1.47 1.03 9.81
CA GLY A 303 -1.53 -0.39 9.47
C GLY A 303 -1.12 -1.39 10.56
N PHE A 304 -0.60 -0.97 11.70
CA PHE A 304 0.16 -1.86 12.55
C PHE A 304 -0.76 -2.84 13.31
N VAL A 305 -1.96 -2.40 13.67
CA VAL A 305 -2.98 -3.23 14.34
C VAL A 305 -3.58 -4.30 13.39
N ASP A 306 -3.47 -4.09 12.08
CA ASP A 306 -4.15 -4.89 11.05
C ASP A 306 -3.23 -5.48 9.96
N SER A 307 -1.92 -5.27 10.05
CA SER A 307 -0.95 -5.81 9.09
C SER A 307 -0.77 -7.29 9.37
N THR A 308 -1.36 -8.14 8.53
CA THR A 308 -0.92 -9.54 8.51
C THR A 308 0.53 -9.54 8.04
N GLY A 309 1.46 -9.86 8.94
CA GLY A 309 2.81 -10.24 8.54
C GLY A 309 2.72 -11.46 7.62
N ILE A 310 2.64 -11.25 6.31
CA ILE A 310 2.88 -12.28 5.32
C ILE A 310 4.39 -12.43 5.25
N ASN A 311 4.95 -13.18 6.20
CA ASN A 311 6.19 -13.90 5.94
C ASN A 311 5.79 -15.34 5.62
N SER A 312 5.57 -15.55 4.33
CA SER A 312 5.61 -16.87 3.72
C SER A 312 7.07 -17.23 3.50
N THR A 313 7.68 -17.96 4.42
CA THR A 313 8.59 -19.06 4.07
C THR A 313 8.74 -20.01 5.26
N PRO A 314 8.55 -21.32 5.05
CA PRO A 314 8.87 -22.36 6.02
C PRO A 314 10.38 -22.57 6.05
N GLY A 315 10.86 -23.10 7.18
CA GLY A 315 12.23 -23.57 7.27
C GLY A 315 12.54 -24.60 6.20
N LEU A 316 13.72 -24.45 5.60
CA LEU A 316 14.67 -25.53 5.39
C LEU A 316 16.07 -24.97 5.66
#